data_AF-A0A6A4S1D0-F1
#
_entry.id   AF-A0A6A4S1D0-F1
#
_cell.length_a   1.000
_cell.length_b   1.000
_cell.length_c   1.000
_cell.angle_alpha   90.00
_cell.angle_beta   90.00
_cell.angle_gamma   90.00
#
_symmetry.space_group_name_H-M   'P 1'
#
loop_
_entity.id
_entity.type
_entity.pdbx_description
1 polymer ?
#
loop_
_entity_poly.entity_id
_entity_poly.type
_entity_poly.pdbx_seq_one_letter_code
_entity_poly.pdbx_strand_id
1 'polypeptide(L)'
;MPCASKQLMKSPMNPATGGLLYVVFQELFSTSSPNKIYGKAFDKVKSYPEVIGAFGEPIKCYGETTRRGRRQQVSHVEYLKDGLKHMRLKFYIEGSEPGLKGTVHSESKENNETGKYEFRYIFVEVDTYPRRTIVVEDNR
;
A
#
# COMPACT_ATOMS: atom_id res chain seq x y z
N MET A 1 -49.61 -45.34 -17.62
CA MET A 1 -48.64 -44.45 -18.31
C MET A 1 -48.93 -43.02 -17.85
N PRO A 2 -47.88 -42.21 -17.63
CA PRO A 2 -47.55 -41.43 -16.41
C PRO A 2 -48.38 -40.13 -16.31
N CYS A 3 -48.44 -39.38 -15.21
CA CYS A 3 -47.31 -38.61 -14.67
C CYS A 3 -47.70 -37.93 -13.36
N ALA A 4 -46.83 -38.01 -12.36
CA ALA A 4 -46.92 -37.31 -11.09
C ALA A 4 -46.51 -35.83 -11.26
N SER A 5 -47.33 -34.91 -10.75
CA SER A 5 -46.94 -33.53 -10.46
C SER A 5 -46.53 -33.41 -8.99
N LYS A 6 -45.22 -33.30 -8.80
CA LYS A 6 -44.49 -32.91 -7.59
C LYS A 6 -44.99 -31.55 -7.05
N GLN A 7 -45.22 -31.41 -5.74
CA GLN A 7 -44.36 -30.74 -4.71
C GLN A 7 -44.08 -29.25 -4.98
N LEU A 8 -43.92 -28.35 -4.00
CA LEU A 8 -43.99 -28.34 -2.54
C LEU A 8 -44.13 -26.86 -2.14
N MET A 9 -44.62 -26.64 -0.92
CA MET A 9 -44.70 -25.37 -0.21
C MET A 9 -43.41 -24.53 -0.31
N LYS A 10 -43.57 -23.24 -0.62
CA LYS A 10 -42.53 -22.21 -0.45
C LYS A 10 -42.34 -21.97 1.05
N SER A 11 -41.26 -22.49 1.62
CA SER A 11 -40.80 -22.12 2.97
C SER A 11 -39.98 -20.83 2.89
N PRO A 12 -40.17 -19.85 3.81
CA PRO A 12 -39.38 -18.64 3.84
C PRO A 12 -37.94 -18.96 4.27
N MET A 13 -36.98 -18.55 3.46
CA MET A 13 -35.55 -18.66 3.75
C MET A 13 -35.13 -17.53 4.69
N ASN A 14 -34.81 -17.85 5.94
CA ASN A 14 -34.42 -16.88 6.98
C ASN A 14 -33.03 -16.27 6.67
N PRO A 15 -32.86 -14.93 6.68
CA PRO A 15 -31.61 -14.25 6.34
C PRO A 15 -30.65 -14.10 7.53
N ALA A 16 -30.57 -15.10 8.43
CA ALA A 16 -29.88 -14.92 9.71
C ALA A 16 -28.38 -15.26 9.71
N THR A 17 -27.83 -15.82 8.63
CA THR A 17 -26.44 -16.34 8.63
C THR A 17 -25.52 -15.70 7.58
N GLY A 18 -26.05 -14.86 6.69
CA GLY A 18 -25.27 -14.20 5.62
C GLY A 18 -24.67 -12.83 6.00
N GLY A 19 -25.28 -12.12 6.96
CA GLY A 19 -24.89 -10.74 7.29
C GLY A 19 -23.57 -10.63 8.06
N LEU A 20 -23.29 -11.58 8.96
CA LEU A 20 -22.04 -11.61 9.73
C LEU A 20 -20.81 -11.87 8.86
N LEU A 21 -20.96 -12.68 7.80
CA LEU A 21 -19.85 -12.95 6.86
C LEU A 21 -19.53 -11.75 5.96
N TYR A 22 -20.51 -10.89 5.65
CA TYR A 22 -20.28 -9.71 4.80
C TYR A 22 -19.44 -8.64 5.49
N VAL A 23 -19.66 -8.39 6.79
CA VAL A 23 -18.89 -7.41 7.57
C VAL A 23 -17.43 -7.83 7.69
N VAL A 24 -17.19 -9.12 7.97
CA VAL A 24 -15.82 -9.66 8.05
C VAL A 24 -15.12 -9.66 6.68
N PHE A 25 -15.86 -9.87 5.58
CA PHE A 25 -15.31 -9.74 4.23
C PHE A 25 -14.93 -8.27 3.93
N GLN A 26 -15.80 -7.29 4.20
CA GLN A 26 -15.48 -5.87 3.96
C GLN A 26 -14.24 -5.40 4.73
N GLU A 27 -14.01 -5.89 5.96
CA GLU A 27 -12.79 -5.60 6.73
C GLU A 27 -11.52 -6.23 6.12
N LEU A 28 -11.66 -7.34 5.39
CA LEU A 28 -10.58 -8.03 4.69
C LEU A 28 -10.29 -7.45 3.29
N PHE A 29 -11.18 -6.62 2.72
CA PHE A 29 -11.01 -6.01 1.38
C PHE A 29 -10.64 -4.53 1.38
N SER A 30 -10.53 -3.86 2.54
CA SER A 30 -9.80 -2.58 2.63
C SER A 30 -8.27 -2.73 2.47
N THR A 31 -7.83 -3.99 2.33
CA THR A 31 -6.45 -4.46 2.13
C THR A 31 -5.89 -4.00 0.78
N SER A 32 -5.61 -2.71 0.64
CA SER A 32 -4.58 -2.29 -0.31
C SER A 32 -3.27 -2.90 0.15
N SER A 33 -2.81 -3.96 -0.53
CA SER A 33 -1.61 -4.68 -0.12
C SER A 33 -0.39 -3.75 -0.04
N PRO A 34 0.60 -4.05 0.82
CA PRO A 34 1.82 -3.26 0.96
C PRO A 34 2.48 -2.95 -0.39
N ASN A 35 2.49 -3.92 -1.31
CA ASN A 35 3.05 -3.75 -2.66
C ASN A 35 2.27 -2.76 -3.53
N LYS A 36 0.94 -2.69 -3.38
CA LYS A 36 0.12 -1.72 -4.14
C LYS A 36 0.38 -0.30 -3.68
N ILE A 37 0.53 -0.10 -2.37
CA ILE A 37 0.82 1.21 -1.78
C ILE A 37 2.27 1.60 -2.05
N TYR A 38 3.19 0.64 -2.01
CA TYR A 38 4.57 0.81 -2.47
C TYR A 38 4.62 1.33 -3.91
N GLY A 39 3.93 0.69 -4.85
CA GLY A 39 3.89 1.13 -6.25
C GLY A 39 3.41 2.58 -6.37
N LYS A 40 2.31 2.92 -5.70
CA LYS A 40 1.79 4.30 -5.68
C LYS A 40 2.76 5.30 -5.06
N ALA A 41 3.43 4.94 -3.97
CA ALA A 41 4.41 5.81 -3.32
C ALA A 41 5.59 6.06 -4.27
N PHE A 42 6.09 5.01 -4.92
CA PHE A 42 7.17 5.14 -5.90
C PHE A 42 6.76 5.97 -7.12
N ASP A 43 5.53 5.82 -7.62
CA ASP A 43 5.03 6.63 -8.73
C ASP A 43 4.99 8.12 -8.39
N LYS A 44 4.63 8.49 -7.15
CA LYS A 44 4.71 9.88 -6.67
C LYS A 44 6.15 10.36 -6.54
N VAL A 45 7.04 9.53 -5.98
CA VAL A 45 8.46 9.86 -5.81
C VAL A 45 9.16 10.10 -7.15
N LYS A 46 8.99 9.18 -8.12
CA LYS A 46 9.70 9.24 -9.41
C LYS A 46 9.21 10.37 -10.32
N SER A 47 8.03 10.93 -10.05
CA SER A 47 7.47 12.06 -10.80
C SER A 47 7.70 13.41 -10.12
N TYR A 48 8.29 13.44 -8.92
CA TYR A 48 8.49 14.67 -8.17
C TYR A 48 9.70 15.46 -8.69
N PRO A 49 9.56 16.74 -9.11
CA PRO A 49 10.63 17.48 -9.76
C PRO A 49 11.92 17.58 -8.96
N GLU A 50 11.85 17.76 -7.64
CA GLU A 50 13.05 17.84 -6.80
C GLU A 50 13.76 16.48 -6.67
N VAL A 51 13.00 15.38 -6.65
CA VAL A 51 13.58 14.03 -6.65
C VAL A 51 14.25 13.77 -8.01
N ILE A 52 13.60 14.13 -9.12
CA ILE A 52 14.19 14.02 -10.46
C ILE A 52 15.47 14.85 -10.54
N GLY A 53 15.46 16.09 -10.05
CA GLY A 53 16.66 16.94 -10.03
C GLY A 53 17.77 16.40 -9.12
N ALA A 54 17.41 15.66 -8.06
CA ALA A 54 18.37 15.09 -7.13
C ALA A 54 18.94 13.74 -7.56
N PHE A 55 18.18 12.90 -8.28
CA PHE A 55 18.53 11.52 -8.63
C PHE A 55 18.74 11.29 -10.13
N GLY A 56 18.27 12.20 -10.98
CA GLY A 56 18.21 12.02 -12.43
C GLY A 56 17.18 10.97 -12.85
N GLU A 57 17.05 10.75 -14.16
CA GLU A 57 16.25 9.66 -14.72
C GLU A 57 17.15 8.68 -15.48
N PRO A 58 16.88 7.35 -15.42
CA PRO A 58 15.77 6.70 -14.71
C PRO A 58 16.06 6.49 -13.21
N ILE A 59 15.02 6.53 -12.38
CA ILE A 59 15.08 6.19 -10.95
C ILE A 59 14.66 4.73 -10.78
N LYS A 60 15.47 3.94 -10.07
CA LYS A 60 15.15 2.56 -9.70
C LYS A 60 14.66 2.51 -8.26
N CYS A 61 13.84 1.53 -7.93
CA CYS A 61 13.40 1.26 -6.55
C CYS A 61 13.61 -0.21 -6.17
N TYR A 62 13.86 -0.44 -4.89
CA TYR A 62 14.02 -1.77 -4.32
C TYR A 62 13.60 -1.82 -2.86
N GLY A 63 13.07 -2.98 -2.44
CA GLY A 63 12.83 -3.30 -1.03
C GLY A 63 14.11 -3.66 -0.28
N GLU A 64 13.96 -4.15 0.95
CA GLU A 64 15.07 -4.71 1.72
C GLU A 64 15.70 -5.89 0.98
N THR A 65 17.03 -5.84 0.85
CA THR A 65 17.80 -6.93 0.27
C THR A 65 18.14 -7.95 1.35
N THR A 66 17.62 -9.17 1.19
CA THR A 66 18.08 -10.28 2.04
C THR A 66 19.53 -10.62 1.70
N ARG A 67 20.34 -11.02 2.69
CA ARG A 67 21.77 -11.41 2.52
C ARG A 67 22.05 -12.42 1.39
N ARG A 68 21.03 -13.12 0.89
CA ARG A 68 21.12 -14.14 -0.19
C ARG A 68 20.62 -13.66 -1.55
N GLY A 69 20.39 -12.36 -1.75
CA GLY A 69 19.98 -11.80 -3.05
C GLY A 69 18.60 -12.28 -3.54
N ARG A 70 17.76 -12.82 -2.65
CA ARG A 70 16.37 -13.17 -2.98
C ARG A 70 15.46 -11.95 -2.89
N ARG A 71 14.41 -11.99 -3.73
CA ARG A 71 13.26 -11.07 -3.87
C ARG A 71 13.24 -9.96 -2.82
N GLN A 72 13.51 -8.73 -3.26
CA GLN A 72 13.51 -7.55 -2.41
C GLN A 72 12.10 -7.35 -1.85
N GLN A 73 11.95 -7.47 -0.53
CA GLN A 73 10.66 -7.30 0.14
C GLN A 73 10.58 -5.87 0.66
N VAL A 74 9.47 -5.18 0.39
CA VAL A 74 9.25 -3.84 0.92
C VAL A 74 9.06 -3.94 2.44
N SER A 75 9.87 -3.19 3.18
CA SER A 75 9.75 -3.08 4.63
C SER A 75 8.46 -2.32 4.94
N HIS A 76 7.55 -2.95 5.67
CA HIS A 76 6.26 -2.36 5.99
C HIS A 76 5.85 -2.69 7.41
N VAL A 77 5.09 -1.78 8.01
CA VAL A 77 4.47 -1.97 9.33
C VAL A 77 3.04 -1.47 9.25
N GLU A 78 2.10 -2.37 9.51
CA GLU A 78 0.69 -2.04 9.70
C GLU A 78 0.40 -1.89 11.20
N TYR A 79 -0.34 -0.85 11.58
CA TYR A 79 -0.69 -0.59 12.97
C TYR A 79 -2.01 0.18 13.07
N LEU A 80 -2.66 0.12 14.23
CA LEU A 80 -3.87 0.89 14.51
C LEU A 80 -3.50 2.17 15.25
N LYS A 81 -4.09 3.29 14.83
CA LYS A 81 -3.99 4.58 15.52
C LYS A 81 -5.33 5.30 15.41
N ASP A 82 -5.87 5.74 16.54
CA ASP A 82 -7.16 6.46 16.62
C ASP A 82 -8.32 5.69 15.95
N GLY A 83 -8.28 4.36 16.00
CA GLY A 83 -9.27 3.48 15.36
C GLY A 83 -9.08 3.29 13.85
N LEU A 84 -8.10 3.95 13.23
CA LEU A 84 -7.76 3.83 11.82
C LEU A 84 -6.57 2.90 11.60
N LYS A 85 -6.59 2.12 10.51
CA LYS A 85 -5.39 1.37 10.08
C LYS A 85 -4.41 2.34 9.44
N HIS A 86 -3.17 2.28 9.88
CA HIS A 86 -2.03 2.98 9.30
C HIS A 86 -1.06 1.96 8.73
N MET A 87 -0.40 2.35 7.64
CA MET A 87 0.69 1.58 7.08
C MET A 87 1.89 2.49 6.85
N ARG A 88 3.04 2.07 7.37
CA ARG A 88 4.34 2.68 7.08
C ARG A 88 5.09 1.81 6.10
N LEU A 89 5.70 2.44 5.10
CA LEU A 89 6.62 1.78 4.18
C LEU A 89 8.01 2.39 4.29
N LYS A 90 9.02 1.54 4.15
CA LYS A 90 10.40 1.91 3.93
C LYS A 90 10.94 1.09 2.75
N PHE A 91 11.51 1.80 1.79
CA PHE A 91 12.18 1.21 0.64
C PHE A 91 13.28 2.12 0.15
N TYR A 92 14.07 1.64 -0.82
CA TYR A 92 15.25 2.32 -1.30
C TYR A 92 15.08 2.70 -2.76
N ILE A 93 15.74 3.79 -3.16
CA ILE A 93 15.84 4.22 -4.54
C ILE A 93 17.30 4.42 -4.94
N GLU A 94 17.56 4.31 -6.23
CA GLU A 94 18.85 4.58 -6.83
C GLU A 94 18.64 5.43 -8.09
N GLY A 95 19.46 6.48 -8.20
CA GLY A 95 19.43 7.41 -9.31
C GLY A 95 20.11 6.87 -10.57
N SER A 96 20.27 7.74 -11.56
CA SER A 96 21.00 7.45 -12.79
C SER A 96 22.51 7.34 -12.56
N GLU A 97 23.06 8.15 -11.64
CA GLU A 97 24.47 8.13 -11.29
C GLU A 97 24.82 6.99 -10.32
N PRO A 98 25.91 6.24 -10.57
CA PRO A 98 26.34 5.18 -9.68
C PRO A 98 26.60 5.67 -8.26
N GLY A 99 25.99 5.02 -7.27
CA GLY A 99 26.18 5.36 -5.85
C GLY A 99 25.27 6.47 -5.34
N LEU A 100 24.44 7.07 -6.20
CA LEU A 100 23.40 8.00 -5.79
C LEU A 100 22.18 7.24 -5.27
N LYS A 101 22.08 7.14 -3.95
CA LYS A 101 21.08 6.32 -3.27
C LYS A 101 20.25 7.15 -2.31
N GLY A 102 19.03 6.68 -2.07
CA GLY A 102 18.14 7.29 -1.10
C GLY A 102 17.20 6.29 -0.48
N THR A 103 16.66 6.68 0.66
CA THR A 103 15.68 5.92 1.42
C THR A 103 14.34 6.66 1.38
N VAL A 104 13.30 5.99 0.94
CA VAL A 104 11.93 6.52 0.94
C VAL A 104 11.20 6.05 2.18
N HIS A 105 10.59 7.01 2.87
CA HIS A 105 9.69 6.77 3.98
C HIS A 105 8.30 7.29 3.63
N SER A 106 7.29 6.45 3.81
CA SER A 106 5.89 6.89 3.69
C SER A 106 5.05 6.37 4.84
N GLU A 107 4.01 7.14 5.14
CA GLU A 107 2.92 6.70 6.00
C GLU A 107 1.60 7.00 5.29
N SER A 108 0.72 6.01 5.28
CA SER A 108 -0.66 6.16 4.81
C SER A 108 -1.63 5.73 5.90
N LYS A 109 -2.81 6.33 5.92
CA LYS A 109 -3.93 5.92 6.78
C LYS A 109 -5.11 5.48 5.93
N GLU A 110 -5.87 4.53 6.44
CA GLU A 110 -7.15 4.15 5.85
C GLU A 110 -8.16 5.29 6.02
N ASN A 111 -8.87 5.61 4.95
CA ASN A 111 -9.99 6.53 4.97
C ASN A 111 -11.28 5.75 5.29
N ASN A 112 -11.97 6.13 6.36
CA ASN A 112 -13.22 5.49 6.82
C ASN A 112 -14.35 5.49 5.80
N GLU A 113 -14.41 6.51 4.93
CA GLU A 113 -15.48 6.65 3.93
C GLU A 113 -15.24 5.75 2.72
N THR A 114 -13.96 5.56 2.34
CA THR A 114 -13.61 4.89 1.08
C THR A 114 -12.93 3.54 1.26
N GLY A 115 -12.47 3.21 2.46
CA GLY A 115 -11.66 2.02 2.76
C GLY A 115 -10.29 2.01 2.06
N LYS A 116 -9.85 3.14 1.48
CA LYS A 116 -8.58 3.25 0.77
C LYS A 116 -7.54 3.90 1.65
N TYR A 117 -6.29 3.50 1.43
CA TYR A 117 -5.16 4.19 2.05
C TYR A 117 -4.84 5.49 1.33
N GLU A 118 -4.72 6.56 2.11
CA GLU A 118 -4.30 7.89 1.70
C GLU A 118 -2.97 8.24 2.37
N PHE A 119 -2.04 8.79 1.59
CA PHE A 119 -0.73 9.16 2.11
C PHE A 119 -0.86 10.37 3.04
N ARG A 120 -0.35 10.20 4.26
CA ARG A 120 -0.15 11.28 5.21
C ARG A 120 1.14 12.01 4.91
N TYR A 121 2.19 11.28 4.58
CA TYR A 121 3.44 11.86 4.12
C TYR A 121 4.23 10.88 3.25
N ILE A 122 5.05 11.43 2.38
CA ILE A 122 6.11 10.74 1.65
C ILE A 122 7.33 11.65 1.65
N PHE A 123 8.48 11.14 2.09
CA PHE A 123 9.74 11.85 1.96
C PHE A 123 10.87 10.91 1.56
N VAL A 124 11.89 11.50 0.96
CA VAL A 124 13.09 10.82 0.48
C VAL A 124 14.28 11.38 1.23
N GLU A 125 15.02 10.52 1.93
CA GLU A 125 16.34 10.85 2.47
C GLU A 125 17.39 10.53 1.41
N VAL A 126 18.19 11.51 1.04
CA VAL A 126 19.34 11.32 0.14
C VAL A 126 20.52 10.84 0.98
N ASP A 127 21.00 9.62 0.71
CA ASP A 127 22.06 8.99 1.50
C ASP A 127 23.44 9.58 1.17
N THR A 128 23.60 10.02 -0.08
CA THR A 128 24.82 10.59 -0.66
C THR A 128 24.98 12.07 -0.25
N TYR A 129 26.23 12.53 -0.11
CA TYR A 129 26.51 13.91 0.28
C TYR A 129 26.20 14.91 -0.86
N PRO A 130 25.58 16.07 -0.58
CA PRO A 130 25.07 16.50 0.73
C PRO A 130 23.77 15.79 1.12
N ARG A 131 23.75 15.22 2.33
CA ARG A 131 22.55 14.56 2.87
C ARG A 131 21.45 15.58 3.07
N ARG A 132 20.29 15.30 2.50
CA ARG A 132 19.08 16.12 2.65
C ARG A 132 17.83 15.27 2.58
N THR A 133 16.72 15.82 3.06
CA THR A 133 15.40 15.21 2.96
C THR A 133 14.55 16.00 1.98
N ILE A 134 13.98 15.31 0.99
CA ILE A 134 13.04 15.87 0.02
C ILE A 134 11.64 15.42 0.43
N VAL A 135 10.76 16.39 0.72
CA VAL A 135 9.37 16.10 1.09
C VAL A 135 8.52 16.07 -0.18
N VAL A 136 8.05 14.88 -0.56
CA VAL A 136 7.26 14.68 -1.78
C VAL A 136 5.79 14.95 -1.53
N GLU A 137 5.29 14.56 -0.36
CA GLU A 137 3.92 14.78 0.07
C GLU A 137 3.90 14.97 1.57
N ASP A 138 3.15 15.97 2.04
CA ASP A 138 2.91 16.22 3.45
C ASP A 138 1.48 16.71 3.64
N ASN A 139 0.64 15.81 4.15
CA ASN A 139 -0.76 16.01 4.49
C ASN A 139 -0.97 15.77 6.00
N ARG A 140 0.05 16.09 6.82
CA ARG A 140 0.01 15.89 8.27
C ARG A 140 -0.99 16.77 8.99
#